data_AF-A0A0D8IBI2-F1
#
_entry.id   AF-A0A0D8IBI2-F1
#
_cell.length_a   1.000
_cell.length_b   1.000
_cell.length_c   1.000
_cell.angle_alpha   90.00
_cell.angle_beta   90.00
_cell.angle_gamma   90.00
#
_symmetry.space_group_name_H-M   'P 1'
#
loop_
_entity.id
_entity.type
_entity.pdbx_description
1 polymer ?
#
loop_
_entity_poly.entity_id
_entity_poly.type
_entity_poly.pdbx_seq_one_letter_code
_entity_poly.pdbx_strand_id
1 'polypeptide(L)'
;MSEVPVYREPKVTYEIKSNQSKTRKYKVCFGEVDWGRNGETEYAVYTRVQLFKNGGWQYMNYPVHILVIPGKDGKSDFDNVMEKMDLIRKNFLA
;
A
#
# COMPACT_ATOMS: atom_id res chain seq x y z
N MET A 1 16.74 -16.01 -1.73
CA MET A 1 15.45 -16.12 -1.01
C MET A 1 14.54 -15.05 -1.58
N SER A 2 13.27 -15.33 -1.90
CA SER A 2 12.41 -14.29 -2.49
C SER A 2 12.07 -13.25 -1.42
N GLU A 3 12.43 -11.99 -1.66
CA GLU A 3 12.20 -10.81 -0.81
C GLU A 3 10.72 -10.36 -0.78
N VAL A 4 9.78 -11.28 -1.05
CA VAL A 4 8.35 -10.97 -1.13
C VAL A 4 7.74 -11.12 0.26
N PRO A 5 7.19 -10.06 0.86
CA PRO A 5 6.46 -10.20 2.11
C PRO A 5 5.21 -11.07 1.91
N VAL A 6 4.82 -11.80 2.96
CA VAL A 6 3.58 -12.58 2.99
C VAL A 6 2.48 -11.73 3.58
N TYR A 7 1.33 -11.67 2.91
CA TYR A 7 0.20 -10.85 3.32
C TYR A 7 -0.87 -11.75 3.91
N ARG A 8 -1.35 -11.38 5.10
CA ARG A 8 -2.61 -11.93 5.61
C ARG A 8 -3.79 -11.25 4.90
N GLU A 9 -4.99 -11.77 5.13
CA GLU A 9 -6.21 -11.13 4.63
C GLU A 9 -6.29 -9.69 5.15
N PRO A 10 -6.44 -8.67 4.29
CA PRO A 10 -6.51 -7.29 4.71
C PRO A 10 -7.72 -7.06 5.62
N LYS A 11 -7.55 -6.25 6.67
CA LYS A 11 -8.66 -5.80 7.50
C LYS A 11 -9.58 -4.86 6.74
N VAL A 12 -9.01 -4.04 5.86
CA VAL A 12 -9.74 -3.10 5.00
C VAL A 12 -9.09 -3.04 3.63
N THR A 13 -9.92 -2.94 2.59
CA THR A 13 -9.49 -2.68 1.21
C THR A 13 -10.39 -1.61 0.58
N TYR A 14 -9.78 -0.59 -0.01
CA TYR A 14 -10.46 0.41 -0.83
C TYR A 14 -10.03 0.30 -2.28
N GLU A 15 -10.99 0.18 -3.20
CA GLU A 15 -10.71 0.18 -4.64
C GLU A 15 -10.86 1.58 -5.25
N ILE A 16 -9.86 2.01 -6.03
CA ILE A 16 -9.84 3.29 -6.71
C ILE A 16 -9.66 3.05 -8.20
N LYS A 17 -10.64 3.46 -9.02
CA LYS A 17 -10.50 3.42 -10.48
C LYS A 17 -9.42 4.40 -10.91
N SER A 18 -8.49 3.97 -11.75
CA SER A 18 -7.44 4.87 -12.24
C SER A 18 -7.98 5.80 -13.30
N ASN A 19 -7.73 7.10 -13.16
CA ASN A 19 -7.98 8.07 -14.22
C ASN A 19 -7.01 7.91 -15.40
N GLN A 20 -5.89 7.19 -15.23
CA GLN A 20 -4.93 6.92 -16.30
C GLN A 20 -5.46 5.91 -17.33
N SER A 21 -6.26 4.93 -16.90
CA SER A 21 -6.86 3.93 -17.79
C SER A 21 -7.99 3.17 -17.12
N LYS A 22 -9.04 2.85 -17.90
CA LYS A 22 -10.16 2.00 -17.47
C LYS A 22 -9.74 0.55 -17.16
N THR A 23 -8.61 0.09 -17.70
CA THR A 23 -8.03 -1.24 -17.41
C THR A 23 -7.06 -1.22 -16.23
N ARG A 24 -7.01 -0.13 -15.46
CA ARG A 24 -6.15 0.01 -14.28
C ARG A 24 -6.97 0.45 -13.08
N LYS A 25 -6.69 -0.14 -11.93
CA LYS A 25 -7.20 0.31 -10.63
C LYS A 25 -6.15 0.17 -9.55
N TYR A 26 -6.30 0.94 -8.48
CA TYR A 26 -5.49 0.85 -7.28
C TYR A 26 -6.33 0.18 -6.18
N LYS A 27 -5.67 -0.63 -5.35
CA LYS A 27 -6.21 -1.13 -4.10
C LYS A 27 -5.37 -0.59 -2.97
N VAL A 28 -5.96 0.21 -2.10
CA VAL A 28 -5.33 0.66 -0.85
C VAL A 28 -5.79 -0.27 0.25
N CYS A 29 -4.86 -0.96 0.89
CA CYS A 29 -5.13 -1.99 1.87
C CYS A 29 -4.52 -1.62 3.22
N PHE A 30 -5.16 -2.09 4.28
CA PHE A 30 -4.62 -2.08 5.64
C PHE A 30 -4.71 -3.49 6.23
N GLY A 31 -3.59 -4.01 6.74
CA GLY A 31 -3.54 -5.36 7.31
C GLY A 31 -2.17 -5.77 7.81
N GLU A 32 -2.07 -7.01 8.27
CA GLU A 32 -0.84 -7.63 8.77
C GLU A 32 0.04 -8.12 7.61
N VAL A 33 1.32 -7.79 7.69
CA VAL A 33 2.35 -8.16 6.71
C VAL A 33 3.48 -8.88 7.44
N ASP A 34 3.82 -10.08 6.98
CA ASP A 34 4.96 -10.88 7.45
C ASP A 34 6.15 -10.64 6.51
N TRP A 35 7.08 -9.79 6.98
CA TRP A 35 8.27 -9.39 6.24
C TRP A 35 9.35 -10.46 6.22
N GLY A 36 9.55 -11.13 7.36
CA GLY A 36 10.60 -12.11 7.58
C GLY A 36 10.22 -13.54 7.18
N ARG A 37 8.94 -13.78 6.89
CA ARG A 37 8.34 -15.10 6.68
C ARG A 37 8.55 -16.03 7.89
N ASN A 38 8.63 -15.44 9.07
CA ASN A 38 8.85 -16.13 10.35
C ASN A 38 7.59 -16.18 11.21
N GLY A 39 6.46 -15.66 10.70
CA GLY A 39 5.20 -15.56 11.43
C GLY A 39 5.04 -14.27 12.23
N GLU A 40 6.09 -13.46 12.37
CA GLU A 40 6.02 -12.14 12.99
C GLU A 40 5.46 -11.13 11.98
N THR A 41 4.38 -10.45 12.37
CA THR A 41 3.66 -9.56 11.47
C THR A 41 3.56 -8.16 12.04
N GLU A 42 3.64 -7.18 11.13
CA GLU A 42 3.42 -5.78 11.45
C GLU A 42 2.25 -5.22 10.64
N TYR A 43 1.57 -4.22 11.20
CA TYR A 43 0.53 -3.51 10.46
C TYR A 43 1.16 -2.54 9.47
N ALA A 44 0.63 -2.56 8.24
CA ALA A 44 1.03 -1.65 7.18
C ALA A 44 -0.17 -1.17 6.36
N VAL A 45 -0.06 0.06 5.86
CA VAL A 45 -0.86 0.54 4.72
C VAL A 45 -0.08 0.26 3.46
N TYR A 46 -0.70 -0.36 2.45
CA TYR A 46 -0.01 -0.63 1.19
C TYR A 46 -0.94 -0.46 -0.02
N THR A 47 -0.38 -0.04 -1.14
CA THR A 47 -1.13 0.17 -2.38
C THR A 47 -0.71 -0.83 -3.45
N ARG A 48 -1.67 -1.63 -3.93
CA ARG A 48 -1.48 -2.55 -5.05
C ARG A 48 -2.08 -2.00 -6.32
N VAL A 49 -1.36 -2.10 -7.43
CA VAL A 49 -1.90 -1.82 -8.76
C VAL A 49 -2.50 -3.10 -9.34
N GLN A 50 -3.73 -3.02 -9.84
CA GLN A 50 -4.33 -4.08 -10.64
C GLN A 50 -4.51 -3.62 -12.08
N LEU A 51 -4.16 -4.50 -13.02
CA LEU A 51 -4.37 -4.32 -14.45
C LEU A 51 -5.36 -5.39 -14.96
N PHE A 52 -6.28 -5.00 -15.82
CA PHE A 52 -7.16 -5.94 -16.52
C PHE A 52 -6.42 -6.49 -17.75
N LYS A 53 -6.08 -7.77 -17.71
CA LYS A 53 -5.34 -8.48 -18.77
C LYS A 53 -5.95 -9.87 -18.97
N ASN A 54 -6.03 -10.32 -20.22
CA ASN A 54 -6.51 -11.66 -20.57
C ASN A 54 -7.88 -12.01 -19.93
N GLY A 55 -8.80 -11.05 -19.88
CA GLY A 55 -10.14 -11.24 -19.32
C GLY A 55 -10.24 -11.19 -17.79
N GLY A 56 -9.16 -10.91 -17.06
CA GLY A 56 -9.16 -10.87 -15.60
C GLY A 56 -8.30 -9.75 -14.99
N TRP A 57 -8.56 -9.44 -13.72
CA TRP A 57 -7.74 -8.51 -12.94
C TRP A 57 -6.51 -9.20 -12.38
N GLN A 58 -5.34 -8.65 -12.66
CA GLN A 58 -4.05 -9.17 -12.21
C GLN A 58 -3.30 -8.09 -11.43
N TYR A 59 -2.64 -8.47 -10.34
CA TYR A 59 -1.78 -7.56 -9.58
C TYR A 59 -0.47 -7.31 -10.35
N MET A 60 -0.02 -6.06 -10.36
CA MET A 60 1.22 -5.63 -11.00
C MET A 60 2.28 -5.36 -9.93
N ASN A 61 3.24 -6.29 -9.78
CA ASN A 61 4.44 -6.24 -8.92
C ASN A 61 4.27 -5.68 -7.48
N TYR A 62 5.35 -5.69 -6.72
CA TYR A 62 5.39 -5.44 -5.27
C TYR A 62 4.74 -4.10 -4.90
N PRO A 63 3.75 -4.09 -3.99
CA PRO A 63 3.19 -2.84 -3.49
C PRO A 63 4.23 -2.08 -2.67
N VAL A 64 4.10 -0.76 -2.70
CA VAL A 64 4.74 0.10 -1.69
C VAL A 64 3.96 -0.09 -0.40
N HIS A 65 4.67 -0.41 0.67
CA HIS A 65 4.11 -0.52 2.01
C HIS A 65 4.62 0.62 2.87
N ILE A 66 3.79 1.01 3.82
CA ILE A 66 4.05 2.12 4.71
C ILE A 66 3.67 1.64 6.11
N LEU A 67 4.67 1.51 7.00
CA LEU A 67 4.46 1.01 8.36
C LEU A 67 3.64 2.02 9.17
N VAL A 68 2.73 1.51 9.98
CA VAL A 68 1.92 2.34 10.90
C VAL A 68 2.42 2.30 12.34
N ILE A 69 3.47 1.52 12.60
CA ILE A 69 4.07 1.40 13.93
C ILE A 69 5.00 2.62 14.14
N PRO A 70 4.84 3.38 15.24
CA PRO A 70 5.73 4.50 15.53
C PRO A 70 7.18 4.07 15.79
N GLY A 71 8.11 4.87 15.27
CA GLY A 71 9.54 4.77 15.59
C GLY A 71 9.88 5.40 16.94
N LYS A 72 11.19 5.52 17.23
CA LYS A 72 11.70 6.09 18.49
C LYS A 72 11.33 7.57 18.69
N ASP A 73 11.07 8.28 17.61
CA ASP A 73 10.64 9.68 17.59
C ASP A 73 9.12 9.85 17.79
N GLY A 74 8.38 8.75 17.95
CA GLY A 74 6.94 8.73 18.14
C GLY A 74 6.13 8.91 16.86
N LYS A 75 6.76 8.96 15.68
CA LYS A 75 6.07 9.02 14.37
C LYS A 75 6.22 7.70 13.62
N SER A 76 5.17 7.30 12.90
CA SER A 76 5.23 6.19 11.96
C SER A 76 5.65 6.66 10.55
N ASP A 77 6.05 5.73 9.69
CA ASP A 77 6.25 6.03 8.27
C ASP A 77 4.97 6.57 7.63
N PHE A 78 3.80 6.09 8.08
CA PHE A 78 2.52 6.56 7.60
C PHE A 78 2.29 8.04 7.91
N ASP A 79 2.57 8.47 9.14
CA ASP A 79 2.45 9.88 9.52
C ASP A 79 3.34 10.77 8.65
N ASN A 80 4.59 10.34 8.45
CA ASN A 80 5.57 11.06 7.65
C ASN A 80 5.16 11.14 6.17
N VAL A 81 4.68 10.04 5.59
CA VAL A 81 4.19 10.02 4.19
C VAL A 81 2.96 10.91 4.04
N MET A 82 2.00 10.81 4.95
CA MET A 82 0.78 11.63 4.90
C MET A 82 1.08 13.13 5.02
N GLU A 83 2.03 13.50 5.88
CA GLU A 83 2.51 14.88 5.99
C GLU A 83 3.06 15.39 4.65
N LYS A 84 3.89 14.60 3.95
CA LYS A 84 4.45 15.02 2.65
C LYS A 84 3.42 15.00 1.52
N MET A 85 2.49 14.05 1.52
CA MET A 85 1.39 14.02 0.55
C MET A 85 0.46 15.23 0.70
N ASP A 86 0.17 15.64 1.93
CA ASP A 86 -0.62 16.84 2.20
C ASP A 86 0.12 18.12 1.76
N LEU A 87 1.43 18.21 2.00
CA LEU A 87 2.26 19.32 1.49
C LEU A 87 2.25 19.40 -0.04
N ILE A 88 2.40 18.27 -0.74
CA ILE A 88 2.31 18.23 -2.21
C ILE A 88 0.94 18.72 -2.67
N ARG A 89 -0.13 18.22 -2.03
CA ARG A 89 -1.49 18.61 -2.36
C ARG A 89 -1.70 20.12 -2.22
N LYS A 90 -1.34 20.68 -1.06
CA LYS A 90 -1.51 22.11 -0.75
C LYS A 90 -0.72 23.03 -1.66
N ASN A 91 0.52 22.66 -2.00
CA ASN A 91 1.42 23.54 -2.76
C ASN A 91 1.25 23.45 -4.27
N PHE A 92 0.71 22.34 -4.81
CA PHE A 92 0.72 22.09 -6.25
C PHE A 92 -0.62 21.62 -6.84
N LEU A 93 -1.56 21.13 -6.03
CA LEU A 93 -2.78 20.46 -6.51
C LEU A 93 -4.08 21.03 -5.95
N ALA A 94 -4.02 22.12 -5.16
CA ALA A 94 -5.14 22.77 -4.49
C ALA A 94 -5.50 24.10 -5.15
#